data_AF-A0A4S0MNK5-F1
#
_entry.id   AF-A0A4S0MNK5-F1
#
_cell.length_a   1.000
_cell.length_b   1.000
_cell.length_c   1.000
_cell.angle_alpha   90.00
_cell.angle_beta   90.00
_cell.angle_gamma   90.00
#
_symmetry.space_group_name_H-M   'P 1'
#
loop_
_entity.id
_entity.type
_entity.pdbx_description
1 polymer ?
#
loop_
_entity_poly.entity_id
_entity_poly.type
_entity_poly.pdbx_seq_one_letter_code
_entity_poly.pdbx_strand_id
1 'polypeptide(L)'
;TPKGERSLALGSGGAITLSAQLTDKGADITRGVVWRVFKPEPASDGKLPMVASAHGGTAVFQLDPGSYLVHASYGRAGATKRITVGKDAKRESLVLDAG
;
A
#
# COMPACT_ATOMS: atom_id res chain seq x y z
N THR A 1 20.23 12.00 31.73
CA THR A 1 19.02 12.03 30.87
C THR A 1 19.38 12.59 29.51
N PRO A 2 18.95 11.91 28.43
CA PRO A 2 18.48 12.62 27.25
C PRO A 2 17.03 12.25 26.93
N LYS A 3 16.23 13.31 26.73
CA LYS A 3 15.12 13.49 25.77
C LYS A 3 14.60 12.20 25.11
N GLY A 4 13.34 11.80 25.28
CA GLY A 4 12.18 12.64 25.01
C GLY A 4 11.70 12.48 23.57
N GLU A 5 11.37 11.26 23.14
CA GLU A 5 10.46 10.99 22.02
C GLU A 5 9.37 10.02 22.50
N ARG A 6 8.56 10.58 23.41
CA ARG A 6 7.11 10.46 23.48
C ARG A 6 6.52 9.61 22.36
N SER A 7 6.20 8.36 22.69
CA SER A 7 5.15 7.54 22.08
C SER A 7 4.94 7.78 20.58
N LEU A 8 5.79 7.19 19.73
CA LEU A 8 5.30 6.74 18.44
C LEU A 8 4.22 5.74 18.79
N ALA A 9 2.96 6.18 18.77
CA ALA A 9 1.82 5.33 19.02
C ALA A 9 2.08 4.03 18.27
N LEU A 10 2.18 2.92 19.01
CA LEU A 10 1.96 1.60 18.45
C LEU A 10 0.57 1.71 17.84
N GLY A 11 0.53 2.12 16.57
CA GLY A 11 -0.70 2.26 15.83
C GLY A 11 -1.40 0.93 16.01
N SER A 12 -2.67 0.97 16.35
CA SER A 12 -3.49 -0.23 16.43
C SER A 12 -3.56 -0.98 15.08
N GLY A 13 -2.99 -0.37 14.02
CA GLY A 13 -2.81 -0.89 12.68
C GLY A 13 -1.42 -1.46 12.38
N GLY A 14 -1.38 -2.36 11.39
CA GLY A 14 -0.14 -2.99 10.92
C GLY A 14 0.56 -2.16 9.85
N ALA A 15 1.89 -2.18 9.89
CA ALA A 15 2.72 -1.61 8.85
C ALA A 15 2.67 -2.50 7.59
N ILE A 16 2.26 -1.95 6.44
CA ILE A 16 2.34 -2.65 5.16
C ILE A 16 3.37 -1.96 4.26
N THR A 17 4.38 -2.72 3.82
CA THR A 17 5.35 -2.27 2.81
C THR A 17 4.94 -2.81 1.45
N LEU A 18 4.79 -1.93 0.47
CA LEU A 18 4.38 -2.25 -0.88
C LEU A 18 5.52 -1.98 -1.87
N SER A 19 5.80 -2.94 -2.73
CA SER A 19 6.72 -2.82 -3.87
C SER A 19 6.05 -3.24 -5.16
N ALA A 20 6.53 -2.70 -6.29
CA ALA A 20 6.00 -3.01 -7.61
C ALA A 20 7.11 -3.50 -8.53
N GLN A 21 6.80 -4.46 -9.41
CA GLN A 21 7.72 -5.06 -10.38
C GLN A 21 7.02 -5.12 -11.74
N LEU A 22 7.77 -5.06 -12.85
CA LEU A 22 7.17 -5.20 -14.20
C LEU A 22 7.00 -6.66 -14.65
N THR A 23 7.68 -7.59 -13.99
CA THR A 23 7.63 -9.02 -14.27
C THR A 23 7.67 -9.79 -12.95
N ASP A 24 7.17 -11.02 -12.94
CA ASP A 24 7.32 -11.88 -11.76
C ASP A 24 8.81 -12.04 -11.41
N LYS A 25 9.14 -11.86 -10.12
CA LYS A 25 10.50 -11.85 -9.57
C LYS A 25 11.46 -10.86 -10.25
N GLY A 26 10.91 -9.83 -10.89
CA GLY A 26 11.70 -8.74 -11.48
C GLY A 26 12.28 -7.81 -10.42
N ALA A 27 13.09 -6.85 -10.88
CA ALA A 27 13.59 -5.79 -10.00
C ALA A 27 12.45 -4.85 -9.58
N ASP A 28 12.52 -4.36 -8.33
CA ASP A 28 11.57 -3.38 -7.81
C ASP A 28 11.67 -2.07 -8.60
N ILE A 29 10.52 -1.52 -9.00
CA ILE A 29 10.42 -0.19 -9.59
C ILE A 29 10.68 0.82 -8.47
N THR A 30 11.75 1.60 -8.62
CA THR A 30 12.24 2.51 -7.57
C THR A 30 11.62 3.90 -7.61
N ARG A 31 10.95 4.28 -8.70
CA ARG A 31 10.33 5.60 -8.88
C ARG A 31 9.16 5.57 -9.86
N GLY A 32 8.28 6.56 -9.77
CA GLY A 32 7.18 6.78 -10.73
C GLY A 32 5.95 5.89 -10.55
N VAL A 33 5.95 5.00 -9.54
CA VAL A 33 4.77 4.24 -9.13
C VAL A 33 3.81 5.17 -8.39
N VAL A 34 2.53 5.10 -8.72
CA VAL A 34 1.45 5.73 -7.97
C VAL A 34 0.64 4.64 -7.27
N TRP A 35 0.60 4.73 -5.93
CA TRP A 35 -0.10 3.84 -5.03
C TRP A 35 -1.40 4.46 -4.57
N ARG A 36 -2.49 3.69 -4.61
CA ARG A 36 -3.79 4.06 -4.04
C ARG A 36 -4.35 2.89 -3.26
N VAL A 37 -4.73 3.12 -2.01
CA VAL A 37 -5.29 2.11 -1.12
C VAL A 37 -6.73 2.45 -0.82
N PHE A 38 -7.63 1.48 -1.03
CA PHE A 38 -9.07 1.64 -0.86
C PHE A 38 -9.62 0.64 0.15
N LYS A 39 -10.72 1.02 0.82
CA LYS A 39 -11.60 0.03 1.48
C LYS A 39 -12.34 -0.78 0.40
N PRO A 40 -12.63 -2.07 0.65
CA PRO A 40 -13.29 -2.93 -0.31
C PRO A 40 -14.80 -2.68 -0.39
N GLU A 41 -15.42 -2.09 0.63
CA GLU A 41 -16.82 -1.71 0.64
C GLU A 41 -17.03 -0.32 0.01
N PRO A 42 -17.99 -0.18 -0.93
CA PRO A 42 -18.38 1.13 -1.45
C PRO A 42 -19.01 2.03 -0.38
N ALA A 43 -18.78 3.33 -0.47
CA ALA A 43 -19.51 4.34 0.28
C ALA A 43 -20.92 4.57 -0.30
N SER A 44 -21.69 5.47 0.32
CA SER A 44 -23.05 5.82 -0.10
C SER A 44 -23.14 6.37 -1.53
N ASP A 45 -22.03 6.86 -2.09
CA ASP A 45 -21.93 7.33 -3.48
C ASP A 45 -21.60 6.19 -4.48
N GLY A 46 -21.48 4.95 -4.01
CA GLY A 46 -21.13 3.77 -4.80
C GLY A 46 -19.64 3.66 -5.14
N LYS A 47 -18.78 4.57 -4.67
CA LYS A 47 -17.33 4.54 -4.93
C LYS A 47 -16.59 3.90 -3.77
N LEU A 48 -15.45 3.28 -4.07
CA LEU A 48 -14.57 2.76 -3.04
C LEU A 48 -13.86 3.92 -2.33
N PRO A 49 -13.92 4.01 -0.98
CA PRO A 49 -13.21 5.04 -0.23
C PRO A 49 -11.70 4.85 -0.34
N MET A 50 -10.99 5.87 -0.83
CA MET A 50 -9.53 5.89 -0.77
C MET A 50 -9.09 6.30 0.64
N VAL A 51 -8.27 5.48 1.28
CA VAL A 51 -7.80 5.69 2.66
C VAL A 51 -6.33 6.11 2.73
N ALA A 52 -5.54 5.79 1.71
CA ALA A 52 -4.15 6.20 1.63
C ALA A 52 -3.68 6.26 0.17
N SER A 53 -2.64 7.06 -0.07
CA SER A 53 -1.96 7.12 -1.36
C SER A 53 -0.50 7.49 -1.18
N ALA A 54 0.34 7.11 -2.15
CA ALA A 54 1.75 7.49 -2.20
C ALA A 54 2.24 7.52 -3.65
N HIS A 55 3.40 8.14 -3.85
CA HIS A 55 4.11 8.22 -5.12
C HIS A 55 5.60 7.89 -4.92
N GLY A 56 6.25 7.26 -5.90
CA GLY A 56 7.66 6.89 -5.79
C GLY A 56 7.92 5.45 -6.22
N GLY A 57 8.64 4.69 -5.41
CA GLY A 57 8.93 3.27 -5.63
C GLY A 57 8.25 2.41 -4.58
N THR A 58 9.04 1.82 -3.68
CA THR A 58 8.51 1.18 -2.46
C THR A 58 7.80 2.21 -1.59
N ALA A 59 6.65 1.86 -1.04
CA ALA A 59 5.87 2.69 -0.13
C ALA A 59 5.53 1.93 1.16
N VAL A 60 5.44 2.64 2.29
CA VAL A 60 5.03 2.07 3.58
C VAL A 60 3.77 2.79 4.05
N PHE A 61 2.75 2.02 4.43
CA PHE A 61 1.50 2.54 4.98
C PHE A 61 1.26 1.97 6.37
N GLN A 62 0.69 2.79 7.24
CA GLN A 62 0.12 2.37 8.52
C GLN A 62 -1.39 2.29 8.32
N LEU A 63 -1.98 1.10 8.43
CA LEU A 63 -3.39 0.87 8.19
C LEU A 63 -3.98 0.03 9.33
N ASP A 64 -5.20 0.35 9.74
CA ASP A 64 -5.91 -0.47 10.72
C ASP A 64 -6.06 -1.91 10.21
N PRO A 65 -6.13 -2.92 11.09
CA PRO A 65 -6.26 -4.30 10.66
C PRO A 65 -7.55 -4.50 9.87
N GLY A 66 -7.46 -5.14 8.72
CA GLY A 66 -8.58 -5.26 7.80
C GLY A 66 -8.17 -5.62 6.37
N SER A 67 -9.17 -5.69 5.49
CA SER A 67 -8.98 -5.95 4.06
C SER A 67 -8.94 -4.65 3.28
N TYR A 68 -8.07 -4.60 2.27
CA TYR A 68 -7.89 -3.42 1.42
C TYR A 68 -7.70 -3.81 -0.04
N LEU A 69 -8.04 -2.90 -0.96
CA LEU A 69 -7.65 -2.98 -2.36
C LEU A 69 -6.51 -1.99 -2.60
N VAL A 70 -5.38 -2.50 -3.07
CA VAL A 70 -4.22 -1.70 -3.46
C VAL A 70 -4.16 -1.64 -4.97
N HIS A 71 -4.22 -0.44 -5.52
CA HIS A 71 -3.94 -0.18 -6.93
C HIS A 71 -2.56 0.46 -7.07
N ALA A 72 -1.71 -0.17 -7.88
CA ALA A 72 -0.41 0.35 -8.27
C ALA A 72 -0.40 0.63 -9.77
N SER A 73 0.15 1.78 -10.17
CA SER A 73 0.24 2.19 -11.56
C SER A 73 1.61 2.79 -11.86
N TYR A 74 2.20 2.43 -13.00
CA TYR A 74 3.47 2.94 -13.51
C TYR A 74 3.38 3.10 -15.03
N GLY A 75 3.28 4.35 -15.49
CA GLY A 75 3.02 4.64 -16.90
C GLY A 75 1.70 4.01 -17.37
N ARG A 76 1.77 3.07 -18.31
CA ARG A 76 0.61 2.31 -18.81
C ARG A 76 0.40 0.98 -18.09
N ALA A 77 1.37 0.53 -17.29
CA ALA A 77 1.27 -0.71 -16.54
C ALA A 77 0.55 -0.47 -15.22
N GLY A 78 -0.24 -1.44 -14.77
CA GLY A 78 -0.92 -1.35 -13.49
C GLY A 78 -1.43 -2.69 -13.00
N ALA A 79 -1.71 -2.75 -11.69
CA ALA A 79 -2.31 -3.92 -11.07
C ALA A 79 -3.13 -3.51 -9.84
N THR A 80 -4.20 -4.25 -9.60
CA THR A 80 -4.97 -4.17 -8.35
C THR A 80 -4.85 -5.48 -7.59
N LYS A 81 -4.44 -5.40 -6.31
CA LYS A 81 -4.32 -6.55 -5.42
C LYS A 81 -5.16 -6.33 -4.16
N ARG A 82 -5.90 -7.37 -3.75
CA ARG A 82 -6.51 -7.40 -2.42
C ARG A 82 -5.47 -7.85 -1.41
N ILE A 83 -5.33 -7.10 -0.32
CA ILE A 83 -4.42 -7.42 0.78
C ILE A 83 -5.20 -7.48 2.10
N THR A 84 -4.64 -8.19 3.06
CA THR A 84 -5.09 -8.18 4.45
C THR A 84 -3.96 -7.65 5.32
N VAL A 85 -4.26 -6.62 6.11
CA VAL A 85 -3.37 -6.02 7.09
C VAL A 85 -3.74 -6.57 8.45
N GLY A 86 -2.75 -7.12 9.15
CA GLY A 86 -2.86 -7.55 10.55
C GLY A 86 -2.30 -6.49 11.49
N LYS A 87 -1.89 -6.89 12.69
CA LYS A 87 -1.14 -6.02 13.61
C LYS A 87 0.36 -6.04 13.33
N ASP A 88 0.85 -7.12 12.74
CA ASP A 88 2.26 -7.30 12.41
C ASP A 88 2.63 -6.60 11.10
N ALA A 89 3.91 -6.23 11.00
CA ALA A 89 4.45 -5.68 9.77
C ALA A 89 4.44 -6.74 8.65
N LYS A 90 4.00 -6.33 7.46
CA LYS A 90 3.93 -7.20 6.28
C LYS A 90 4.55 -6.51 5.08
N ARG A 91 5.06 -7.30 4.13
CA ARG A 91 5.46 -6.84 2.79
C ARG A 91 4.63 -7.53 1.72
N GLU A 92 4.21 -6.78 0.72
CA GLU A 92 3.50 -7.28 -0.45
C GLU A 92 4.15 -6.71 -1.71
N SER A 93 4.34 -7.57 -2.72
CA SER A 93 4.78 -7.17 -4.05
C SER A 93 3.62 -7.30 -5.04
N LEU A 94 3.53 -6.34 -5.96
CA LEU A 94 2.60 -6.32 -7.08
C LEU A 94 3.40 -6.41 -8.38
N VAL A 95 3.10 -7.41 -9.20
CA VAL A 95 3.56 -7.43 -10.60
C VAL A 95 2.57 -6.60 -11.41
N LEU A 96 3.07 -5.61 -12.14
CA LEU A 96 2.27 -4.69 -12.94
C LEU A 96 2.21 -5.22 -14.37
N ASP A 97 1.00 -5.48 -14.84
CA ASP A 97 0.79 -5.90 -16.22
C ASP A 97 0.75 -4.66 -17.12
N ALA A 98 1.55 -4.67 -18.18
CA ALA A 98 1.36 -3.78 -19.31
C ALA A 98 0.30 -4.43 -20.19
N GLY A 99 -0.92 -3.86 -20.18
CA GLY A 99 -1.98 -4.26 -21.11
C GLY A 99 -1.56 -4.13 -22.57
#